data_AF-A0A7S3AC37-F1
#
_entry.id   AF-A0A7S3AC37-F1
#
_cell.length_a   1.000
_cell.length_b   1.000
_cell.length_c   1.000
_cell.angle_alpha   90.00
_cell.angle_beta   90.00
_cell.angle_gamma   90.00
#
_symmetry.space_group_name_H-M   'P 1'
#
loop_
_entity.id
_entity.type
_entity.pdbx_description
1 polymer ?
#
loop_
_entity_poly.entity_id
_entity_poly.type
_entity_poly.pdbx_seq_one_letter_code
_entity_poly.pdbx_strand_id
1 'polypeptide(L)'
;VQAQNPGWLVSESFALADACSRKRVVEFCAVSHRWEKRACPDASGQQMAALQEFLRERPTIRYVWIDYSCMPQGDRSPSELAEFKRMLPSVNLLYLSTTVLILLDMSYMSRFWT
;
A
#
# COMPACT_ATOMS: atom_id res chain seq x y z
N VAL A 1 -10.69 2.52 10.48
CA VAL A 1 -10.42 3.44 9.33
C VAL A 1 -11.65 3.59 8.44
N GLN A 2 -12.16 2.54 7.79
CA GLN A 2 -13.32 2.66 6.89
C GLN A 2 -14.63 3.09 7.58
N ALA A 3 -14.89 2.57 8.79
CA ALA A 3 -16.05 2.96 9.60
C ALA A 3 -15.96 4.39 10.16
N GLN A 4 -14.75 4.96 10.26
CA GLN A 4 -14.52 6.31 10.80
C GLN A 4 -14.42 7.37 9.70
N ASN A 5 -14.04 6.98 8.47
CA ASN A 5 -13.90 7.87 7.32
C ASN A 5 -14.46 7.21 6.05
N PRO A 6 -15.79 7.26 5.84
CA PRO A 6 -16.41 6.71 4.65
C PRO A 6 -15.89 7.46 3.40
N GLY A 7 -15.37 6.70 2.42
CA GLY A 7 -14.83 7.23 1.17
C GLY A 7 -13.31 7.29 1.06
N TRP A 8 -12.55 7.03 2.14
CA TRP A 8 -11.08 7.00 2.07
C TRP A 8 -10.52 5.75 1.41
N LEU A 9 -11.27 4.64 1.42
CA LEU A 9 -10.89 3.40 0.74
C LEU A 9 -11.78 3.19 -0.48
N VAL A 10 -11.13 2.94 -1.62
CA VAL A 10 -11.76 2.59 -2.90
C VAL A 10 -11.26 1.22 -3.36
N SER A 11 -12.09 0.48 -4.08
CA SER A 11 -11.70 -0.79 -4.69
C SER A 11 -11.28 -0.56 -6.14
N GLU A 12 -10.05 -0.96 -6.47
CA GLU A 12 -9.49 -0.88 -7.81
C GLU A 12 -8.97 -2.25 -8.25
N SER A 13 -9.04 -2.53 -9.55
CA SER A 13 -8.55 -3.76 -10.15
C SER A 13 -7.35 -3.49 -11.05
N PHE A 14 -6.33 -4.34 -10.95
CA PHE A 14 -5.11 -4.25 -11.72
C PHE A 14 -4.94 -5.52 -12.54
N ALA A 15 -4.86 -5.38 -13.86
CA ALA A 15 -4.53 -6.45 -14.78
C ALA A 15 -3.06 -6.34 -15.21
N LEU A 16 -2.47 -7.45 -15.66
CA LEU A 16 -1.10 -7.45 -16.20
C LEU A 16 -0.94 -6.44 -17.36
N ALA A 17 -1.98 -6.26 -18.19
CA ALA A 17 -1.97 -5.29 -19.27
C ALA A 17 -1.79 -3.83 -18.77
N ASP A 18 -2.29 -3.50 -17.58
CA ASP A 18 -2.09 -2.18 -16.98
C ASP A 18 -0.60 -1.92 -16.72
N ALA A 19 0.14 -2.93 -16.23
CA ALA A 19 1.58 -2.85 -16.01
C ALA A 19 2.34 -2.58 -17.32
N CYS A 20 1.95 -3.26 -18.41
CA CYS A 20 2.57 -3.05 -19.72
C CYS A 20 2.29 -1.66 -20.30
N SER A 21 1.08 -1.14 -20.12
CA SER A 21 0.67 0.15 -20.71
C SER A 21 1.14 1.38 -19.95
N ARG A 22 1.63 1.23 -18.70
CA ARG A 22 2.02 2.30 -17.78
C ARG A 22 0.95 3.37 -17.49
N LYS A 23 -0.30 3.16 -17.91
CA LYS A 23 -1.40 4.14 -17.75
C LYS A 23 -1.66 4.53 -16.29
N ARG A 24 -1.42 3.62 -15.35
CA ARG A 24 -1.71 3.81 -13.92
C ARG A 24 -0.51 4.31 -13.11
N VAL A 25 0.69 4.36 -13.70
CA VAL A 25 1.93 4.69 -13.00
C VAL A 25 1.92 6.10 -12.40
N VAL A 26 1.25 7.05 -13.05
CA VAL A 26 1.26 8.47 -12.67
C VAL A 26 0.27 8.83 -11.55
N GLU A 27 -0.85 8.12 -11.44
CA GLU A 27 -1.92 8.41 -10.47
C GLU A 27 -1.88 7.52 -9.22
N PHE A 28 -1.24 6.35 -9.31
CA PHE A 28 -1.19 5.38 -8.21
C PHE A 28 0.22 5.26 -7.64
N CYS A 29 0.29 5.21 -6.31
CA CYS A 29 1.52 4.99 -5.56
C CYS A 29 1.36 3.79 -4.62
N ALA A 30 2.14 2.73 -4.82
CA ALA A 30 2.27 1.65 -3.86
C ALA A 30 3.42 1.96 -2.90
N VAL A 31 3.18 1.84 -1.59
CA VAL A 31 4.18 2.08 -0.56
C VAL A 31 4.78 0.75 -0.13
N SER A 32 6.10 0.61 -0.33
CA SER A 32 6.89 -0.49 0.20
C SER A 32 7.60 0.00 1.45
N HIS A 33 7.25 -0.57 2.60
CA HIS A 33 7.68 -0.08 3.91
C HIS A 33 7.80 -1.22 4.90
N ARG A 34 8.40 -0.95 6.06
CA ARG A 34 8.54 -1.93 7.13
C ARG A 34 7.45 -1.71 8.17
N TRP A 35 6.91 -2.80 8.69
CA TRP A 35 6.12 -2.71 9.92
C TRP A 35 7.04 -2.66 11.14
N GLU A 36 6.99 -1.54 11.86
CA GLU A 36 7.69 -1.35 13.13
C GLU A 36 7.18 -2.32 14.19
N LYS A 37 5.84 -2.46 14.29
CA LYS A 37 5.15 -3.41 15.17
C LYS A 37 4.03 -4.12 14.42
N ARG A 38 3.72 -5.36 14.82
CA ARG A 38 2.70 -6.21 14.16
C ARG A 38 1.30 -5.58 14.08
N ALA A 39 0.87 -4.87 15.13
CA ALA A 39 -0.44 -4.23 15.19
C ALA A 39 -0.39 -2.71 14.95
N CYS A 40 0.82 -2.17 14.73
CA CYS A 40 1.04 -0.74 14.57
C CYS A 40 2.27 -0.57 13.65
N PRO A 41 2.07 -0.62 12.32
CA PRO A 41 3.16 -0.65 11.36
C PRO A 41 4.02 0.61 11.38
N ASP A 42 3.44 1.75 11.77
CA ASP A 42 4.11 3.05 11.90
C ASP A 42 3.87 3.62 13.29
N ALA A 43 4.43 2.97 14.32
CA ALA A 43 4.25 3.37 15.71
C ALA A 43 4.95 4.70 16.02
N SER A 44 6.03 5.02 15.29
CA SER A 44 6.75 6.29 15.39
C SER A 44 6.09 7.44 14.63
N GLY A 45 5.25 7.13 13.63
CA GLY A 45 4.63 8.12 12.74
C GLY A 45 5.57 8.68 11.66
N GLN A 46 6.84 8.25 11.65
CA GLN A 46 7.84 8.77 10.73
C GLN A 46 7.57 8.33 9.29
N GLN A 47 7.05 7.12 9.09
CA GLN A 47 6.77 6.60 7.75
C GLN A 47 5.60 7.36 7.11
N MET A 48 4.53 7.63 7.87
CA MET A 48 3.42 8.45 7.41
C MET A 48 3.84 9.91 7.17
N ALA A 49 4.70 10.48 8.03
CA ALA A 49 5.22 11.84 7.82
C ALA A 49 6.02 11.95 6.51
N ALA A 50 6.91 10.99 6.24
CA ALA A 50 7.69 10.93 5.00
C ALA A 50 6.80 10.73 3.76
N LEU A 51 5.78 9.88 3.86
CA LEU A 51 4.78 9.71 2.79
C LEU A 51 4.04 11.02 2.51
N GLN A 52 3.59 11.73 3.54
CA GLN A 52 2.90 13.02 3.35
C GLN A 52 3.81 14.05 2.67
N GLU A 53 5.08 14.14 3.05
CA GLU A 53 6.06 15.01 2.39
C GLU A 53 6.23 14.66 0.92
N PHE A 54 6.43 13.36 0.61
CA PHE A 54 6.55 12.88 -0.76
C PHE A 54 5.34 13.24 -1.64
N LEU A 55 4.13 13.15 -1.08
CA LEU A 55 2.87 13.43 -1.80
C LEU A 55 2.63 14.92 -2.03
N ARG A 56 3.08 15.81 -1.14
CA ARG A 56 2.91 17.27 -1.32
C ARG A 56 3.57 17.77 -2.61
N GLU A 57 4.68 17.17 -2.99
CA GLU A 57 5.41 17.51 -4.22
C GLU A 57 4.85 16.84 -5.48
N ARG A 58 3.90 15.90 -5.34
CA ARG A 58 3.43 15.01 -6.41
C ARG A 58 1.90 15.02 -6.50
N PRO A 59 1.29 16.14 -6.89
CA PRO A 59 -0.17 16.28 -6.95
C PRO A 59 -0.85 15.36 -7.97
N THR A 60 -0.08 14.75 -8.89
CA THR A 60 -0.61 13.75 -9.84
C THR A 60 -0.99 12.44 -9.16
N ILE A 61 -0.37 12.11 -8.02
CA ILE A 61 -0.70 10.90 -7.26
C ILE A 61 -2.02 11.13 -6.54
N ARG A 62 -3.02 10.35 -6.92
CA ARG A 62 -4.38 10.44 -6.39
C ARG A 62 -4.73 9.29 -5.46
N TYR A 63 -4.06 8.15 -5.63
CA TYR A 63 -4.33 6.94 -4.89
C TYR A 63 -3.04 6.40 -4.29
N VAL A 64 -3.10 6.07 -3.00
CA VAL A 64 -1.98 5.50 -2.27
C VAL A 64 -2.41 4.16 -1.72
N TRP A 65 -1.60 3.14 -1.98
CA TRP A 65 -1.80 1.81 -1.43
C TRP A 65 -0.76 1.54 -0.35
N ILE A 66 -1.24 1.25 0.87
CA ILE A 66 -0.43 0.83 2.02
C ILE A 66 -1.02 -0.50 2.49
N ASP A 67 -0.19 -1.55 2.52
CA ASP A 67 -0.60 -2.91 2.86
C ASP A 67 -1.49 -3.02 4.12
N TYR A 68 -1.09 -2.42 5.23
CA TYR A 68 -1.81 -2.49 6.50
C TYR A 68 -3.18 -1.81 6.45
N SER A 69 -3.28 -0.70 5.72
CA SER A 69 -4.49 0.13 5.67
C SER A 69 -5.45 -0.27 4.55
N CYS A 70 -4.92 -0.85 3.47
CA CYS A 70 -5.66 -1.16 2.25
C CYS A 70 -5.99 -2.65 2.10
N MET A 71 -5.48 -3.51 2.98
CA MET A 71 -5.87 -4.93 3.03
C MET A 71 -6.37 -5.31 4.42
N PRO A 72 -7.27 -6.30 4.53
CA PRO A 72 -7.70 -6.79 5.85
C PRO A 72 -6.53 -7.36 6.67
N GLN A 73 -6.39 -6.91 7.92
CA GLN A 73 -5.33 -7.32 8.85
C GLN A 73 -5.89 -7.97 10.12
N GLY A 74 -5.03 -8.67 10.86
CA GLY A 74 -5.40 -9.26 12.16
C GLY A 74 -6.45 -10.36 12.06
N ASP A 75 -7.40 -10.34 13.01
CA ASP A 75 -8.56 -11.22 13.02
C ASP A 75 -9.53 -10.78 11.93
N ARG A 76 -9.82 -11.71 11.01
CA ARG A 76 -10.61 -11.45 9.80
C ARG A 76 -11.93 -12.19 9.89
N SER A 77 -13.02 -11.50 9.60
CA SER A 77 -14.29 -12.14 9.26
C SER A 77 -14.12 -13.05 8.02
N PRO A 78 -15.03 -14.00 7.77
CA PRO A 78 -14.95 -14.86 6.58
C PRO A 78 -14.85 -14.07 5.25
N SER A 79 -15.55 -12.94 5.15
CA SER A 79 -15.49 -12.05 3.97
C SER A 79 -14.14 -11.35 3.83
N GLU A 80 -13.58 -10.84 4.93
CA GLU A 80 -12.26 -10.20 4.94
C GLU A 80 -11.14 -11.22 4.64
N LEU A 81 -11.29 -12.45 5.10
CA LEU A 81 -10.34 -13.52 4.79
C LEU A 81 -10.37 -13.88 3.30
N ALA A 82 -11.56 -13.94 2.71
CA ALA A 82 -11.71 -14.18 1.26
C ALA A 82 -11.10 -13.02 0.46
N GLU A 83 -11.32 -11.77 0.88
CA GLU A 83 -10.73 -10.60 0.25
C GLU A 83 -9.20 -10.59 0.38
N PHE A 84 -8.67 -10.82 1.58
CA PHE A 84 -7.22 -10.92 1.82
C PHE A 84 -6.57 -11.97 0.92
N LYS A 85 -7.16 -13.17 0.81
CA LYS A 85 -6.67 -14.25 -0.05
C LYS A 85 -6.70 -13.89 -1.54
N ARG A 86 -7.65 -13.07 -1.97
CA ARG A 86 -7.73 -12.56 -3.34
C ARG A 86 -6.68 -11.48 -3.62
N MET A 87 -6.45 -10.59 -2.66
CA MET A 87 -5.56 -9.44 -2.82
C MET A 87 -4.08 -9.82 -2.72
N LEU A 88 -3.70 -10.69 -1.78
CA LEU A 88 -2.29 -10.99 -1.48
C LEU A 88 -1.48 -11.46 -2.71
N PRO A 89 -1.96 -12.38 -3.57
CA PRO A 89 -1.24 -12.78 -4.77
C PRO A 89 -1.11 -11.67 -5.82
N SER A 90 -1.97 -10.65 -5.75
CA SER A 90 -2.04 -9.55 -6.72
C SER A 90 -1.11 -8.39 -6.37
N VAL A 91 -0.47 -8.40 -5.19
CA VAL A 91 0.41 -7.30 -4.74
C VAL A 91 1.56 -7.04 -5.70
N ASN A 92 2.12 -8.10 -6.31
CA ASN A 92 3.18 -7.95 -7.31
C ASN A 92 2.74 -7.13 -8.54
N LEU A 93 1.46 -7.22 -8.93
CA LEU A 93 0.94 -6.42 -10.04
C LEU A 93 0.90 -4.93 -9.69
N LEU A 94 0.67 -4.57 -8.42
CA LEU A 94 0.76 -3.18 -7.98
C LEU A 94 2.17 -2.65 -8.22
N TYR A 95 3.20 -3.37 -7.74
CA TYR A 95 4.59 -2.94 -7.91
C TYR A 95 5.04 -2.85 -9.37
N LEU A 96 4.41 -3.60 -10.27
CA LEU A 96 4.68 -3.54 -11.71
C LEU A 96 3.91 -2.44 -12.45
N SER A 97 2.82 -1.94 -11.89
CA SER A 97 1.86 -1.07 -12.61
C SER A 97 1.71 0.34 -12.02
N THR A 98 2.32 0.61 -10.86
CA THR A 98 2.20 1.89 -10.15
C THR A 98 3.58 2.50 -9.88
N THR A 99 3.60 3.75 -9.43
CA THR A 99 4.80 4.30 -8.79
C THR A 99 5.04 3.56 -7.47
N VAL A 100 6.27 3.12 -7.21
CA VAL A 100 6.62 2.46 -5.95
C VAL A 100 7.46 3.41 -5.10
N LEU A 101 6.91 3.84 -3.97
CA LEU A 101 7.66 4.56 -2.95
C LEU A 101 8.24 3.56 -1.95
N ILE A 102 9.57 3.53 -1.82
CA ILE A 102 10.26 2.70 -0.83
C ILE A 102 10.63 3.59 0.35
N LEU A 103 10.03 3.35 1.52
CA LEU A 103 10.39 3.99 2.76
C LEU A 103 11.55 3.22 3.40
N LEU A 104 12.76 3.70 3.13
CA LEU A 104 14.00 3.01 3.45
C LEU A 104 14.52 3.41 4.83
N ASP A 105 14.69 2.42 5.72
CA ASP A 105 15.47 2.55 6.94
C ASP A 105 16.56 1.45 7.02
N MET A 106 17.50 1.56 7.97
CA MET A 106 18.56 0.56 8.16
C MET A 106 18.01 -0.83 8.50
N SER A 107 16.83 -0.92 9.10
CA SER A 107 16.17 -2.19 9.44
C SER A 107 15.41 -2.80 8.26
N TYR A 108 15.01 -2.02 7.28
CA TYR A 108 14.32 -2.45 6.09
C TYR A 108 15.31 -3.23 5.22
N MET A 109 16.56 -2.76 5.15
CA MET A 109 17.65 -3.45 4.46
C MET A 109 17.98 -4.82 5.06
N SER A 110 17.77 -5.04 6.36
CA SER A 110 18.05 -6.32 7.00
C SER A 110 16.91 -7.34 6.88
N ARG A 111 15.78 -6.98 6.28
CA ARG A 111 14.54 -7.78 6.27
C ARG A 111 13.86 -7.82 4.91
N PHE A 112 14.64 -7.83 3.84
CA PHE A 112 14.10 -7.85 2.48
C PHE A 112 13.31 -9.15 2.21
N TRP A 113 11.99 -9.10 2.42
CA TRP A 113 10.99 -10.15 2.13
C TRP A 113 11.41 -11.61 2.40
N THR A 114 12.17 -11.85 3.48
CA THR A 114 12.53 -13.18 4.01
C THR A 114 12.19 -13.27 5.50
#